data_AF-A0A4Q6BU82-F1
#
_entry.id   AF-A0A4Q6BU82-F1
#
_cell.length_a   1.000
_cell.length_b   1.000
_cell.length_c   1.000
_cell.angle_alpha   90.00
_cell.angle_beta   90.00
_cell.angle_gamma   90.00
#
_symmetry.space_group_name_H-M   'P 1'
#
loop_
_entity.id
_entity.type
_entity.pdbx_description
1 polymer ?
#
loop_
_entity_poly.entity_id
_entity_poly.type
_entity_poly.pdbx_seq_one_letter_code
_entity_poly.pdbx_strand_id
1 'polypeptide(L)'
;MRMENSIFKFAAFVFLLPLALGLSSCSSKTADSKISLSFPDWDAARTAAITKANNKAGSSALALSTDKTKIQIIAINITSADIAAPITFTWHRKDDSNELAPTTFDFVVPRGSARMVQVLAVYGGNHATEFLYGDNTVDIASAVANADITLALANTTSNVEGEVVGRFLNADGSGPTGKFEYHFDPDQMPGGKPSMIVTHGEIFAGWMNTFTLNSKLIQYKWPDGKFV
;
A
#
# COMPACT_ATOMS: atom_id res chain seq x y z
N MET A 1 35.51 -6.84 -76.29
CA MET A 1 34.51 -5.79 -76.63
C MET A 1 33.27 -6.08 -75.80
N ARG A 2 33.03 -5.31 -74.72
CA ARG A 2 31.93 -4.33 -74.60
C ARG A 2 30.56 -4.97 -74.86
N MET A 3 29.74 -5.13 -73.81
CA MET A 3 28.67 -4.19 -73.38
C MET A 3 27.58 -4.09 -74.47
N GLU A 4 26.27 -4.17 -74.23
CA GLU A 4 25.48 -4.10 -73.00
C GLU A 4 24.00 -4.29 -73.39
N ASN A 5 23.21 -4.75 -72.42
CA ASN A 5 21.88 -4.26 -72.03
C ASN A 5 20.60 -4.55 -72.84
N SER A 6 19.58 -4.78 -71.99
CA SER A 6 18.22 -4.20 -72.00
C SER A 6 17.09 -5.14 -72.48
N ILE A 7 15.91 -5.26 -71.84
CA ILE A 7 15.26 -4.62 -70.69
C ILE A 7 13.92 -5.38 -70.44
N PHE A 8 13.54 -5.58 -69.17
CA PHE A 8 12.19 -5.62 -68.57
C PHE A 8 11.03 -6.50 -69.11
N LYS A 9 10.35 -7.23 -68.20
CA LYS A 9 9.07 -6.85 -67.50
C LYS A 9 8.56 -8.05 -66.69
N PHE A 10 8.50 -7.97 -65.36
CA PHE A 10 7.36 -7.54 -64.52
C PHE A 10 6.24 -8.59 -64.35
N ALA A 11 6.24 -9.31 -63.22
CA ALA A 11 5.04 -9.69 -62.45
C ALA A 11 5.48 -10.36 -61.12
N ALA A 12 5.47 -9.57 -60.05
CA ALA A 12 5.70 -10.02 -58.68
C ALA A 12 4.36 -10.49 -58.08
N PHE A 13 4.29 -11.75 -57.67
CA PHE A 13 3.23 -12.27 -56.80
C PHE A 13 3.89 -12.66 -55.47
N VAL A 14 3.92 -11.69 -54.55
CA VAL A 14 4.48 -11.86 -53.20
C VAL A 14 3.42 -12.52 -52.33
N PHE A 15 3.61 -13.82 -52.06
CA PHE A 15 2.86 -14.54 -51.03
C PHE A 15 3.39 -14.09 -49.65
N LEU A 16 2.59 -13.29 -48.96
CA LEU A 16 2.84 -12.84 -47.58
C LEU A 16 2.55 -14.01 -46.62
N LEU A 17 3.63 -14.68 -46.19
CA LEU A 17 3.62 -15.65 -45.11
C LEU A 17 3.45 -14.89 -43.77
N PRO A 18 2.43 -15.16 -42.94
CA PRO A 18 2.42 -14.61 -41.59
C PRO A 18 3.47 -15.36 -40.78
N LEU A 19 4.62 -14.70 -40.57
CA LEU A 19 5.60 -15.04 -39.56
C LEU A 19 4.91 -14.91 -38.19
N ALA A 20 4.28 -16.00 -37.74
CA ALA A 20 3.88 -16.15 -36.35
C ALA A 20 5.16 -16.26 -35.52
N LEU A 21 5.74 -15.10 -35.20
CA LEU A 21 6.72 -14.96 -34.13
C LEU A 21 6.03 -15.42 -32.86
N GLY A 22 6.23 -16.69 -32.52
CA GLY A 22 6.07 -17.16 -31.16
C GLY A 22 6.99 -16.32 -30.29
N LEU A 23 6.46 -15.24 -29.73
CA LEU A 23 6.98 -14.65 -28.52
C LEU A 23 6.85 -15.73 -27.45
N SER A 24 7.84 -16.62 -27.41
CA SER A 24 8.18 -17.38 -26.23
C SER A 24 8.38 -16.33 -25.13
N SER A 25 7.32 -16.07 -24.38
CA SER A 25 7.38 -15.34 -23.13
C SER A 25 8.43 -16.06 -22.31
N CYS A 26 9.61 -15.46 -22.25
CA CYS A 26 10.68 -15.87 -21.38
C CYS A 26 10.18 -15.53 -19.97
N SER A 27 9.38 -16.44 -19.41
CA SER A 27 9.09 -16.48 -17.99
C SER A 27 10.36 -16.97 -17.30
N SER A 28 11.40 -16.13 -17.30
CA SER A 28 12.42 -16.27 -16.28
C SER A 28 11.68 -16.03 -14.97
N LYS A 29 11.51 -17.08 -14.16
CA LYS A 29 11.02 -16.94 -12.80
C LYS A 29 11.77 -15.78 -12.17
N THR A 30 11.07 -14.68 -11.93
CA THR A 30 11.65 -13.49 -11.31
C THR A 30 12.18 -13.95 -9.97
N ALA A 31 13.50 -13.95 -9.81
CA ALA A 31 14.10 -14.47 -8.60
C ALA A 31 13.60 -13.65 -7.40
N ASP A 32 13.31 -14.33 -6.30
CA ASP A 32 12.92 -13.65 -5.07
C ASP A 32 14.10 -12.83 -4.52
N SER A 33 13.75 -11.72 -3.87
CA SER A 33 14.67 -10.85 -3.15
C SER A 33 14.10 -10.49 -1.80
N LYS A 34 14.98 -10.05 -0.90
CA LYS A 34 14.60 -9.55 0.41
C LYS A 34 14.54 -8.02 0.38
N ILE A 35 13.43 -7.43 0.80
CA ILE A 35 13.39 -6.01 1.20
C ILE A 35 13.44 -5.94 2.71
N SER A 36 14.30 -5.08 3.24
CA SER A 36 14.36 -4.77 4.66
C SER A 36 13.97 -3.30 4.91
N LEU A 37 13.09 -3.08 5.88
CA LEU A 37 12.70 -1.76 6.40
C LEU A 37 13.18 -1.63 7.82
N SER A 38 13.62 -0.43 8.20
CA SER A 38 14.10 -0.15 9.55
C SER A 38 13.51 1.17 10.07
N PHE A 39 12.85 1.07 11.23
CA PHE A 39 12.34 2.18 12.03
C PHE A 39 12.89 2.02 13.45
N PRO A 40 14.19 2.35 13.67
CA PRO A 40 14.84 2.09 14.95
C PRO A 40 14.25 2.91 16.10
N ASP A 41 13.69 4.08 15.78
CA ASP A 41 12.99 4.94 16.73
C ASP A 41 11.74 5.54 16.08
N TRP A 42 10.61 4.92 16.41
CA TRP A 42 9.29 5.35 15.96
C TRP A 42 8.91 6.73 16.50
N ASP A 43 9.25 7.03 17.76
CA ASP A 43 8.90 8.31 18.40
C ASP A 43 9.69 9.47 17.80
N ALA A 44 10.96 9.24 17.44
CA ALA A 44 11.77 10.22 16.70
C ALA A 44 11.18 10.47 15.29
N ALA A 45 10.80 9.42 14.57
CA ALA A 45 10.16 9.56 13.26
C ALA A 45 8.85 10.34 13.34
N ARG A 46 8.05 10.07 14.39
CA ARG A 46 6.83 10.82 14.68
C ARG A 46 7.09 12.28 14.95
N THR A 47 8.03 12.56 15.85
CA THR A 47 8.38 13.93 16.23
C THR A 47 8.82 14.73 15.01
N ALA A 48 9.69 14.17 14.16
CA ALA A 48 10.13 14.79 12.92
C ALA A 48 8.96 15.09 11.96
N ALA A 49 8.02 14.15 11.80
CA ALA A 49 6.83 14.32 10.96
C ALA A 49 5.92 15.47 11.45
N ILE A 50 5.66 15.54 12.76
CA ILE A 50 4.81 16.60 13.34
C ILE A 50 5.51 17.95 13.30
N THR A 51 6.81 18.02 13.63
CA THR A 51 7.59 19.25 13.52
C THR A 51 7.56 19.81 12.10
N LYS A 52 7.73 18.95 11.09
CA LYS A 52 7.64 19.34 9.69
C LYS A 52 6.25 19.88 9.33
N ALA A 53 5.18 19.25 9.83
CA ALA A 53 3.81 19.72 9.62
C ALA A 53 3.56 21.09 10.27
N ASN A 54 4.01 21.29 11.52
CA ASN A 54 3.88 22.56 12.24
C ASN A 54 4.64 23.71 11.57
N ASN A 55 5.85 23.44 11.05
CA ASN A 55 6.62 24.42 10.31
C ASN A 55 5.93 24.87 9.01
N LYS A 56 5.08 24.02 8.42
CA LYS A 56 4.28 24.35 7.23
C LYS A 56 3.00 25.11 7.57
N ALA A 57 2.43 24.90 8.76
CA ALA A 57 1.13 25.43 9.16
C ALA A 57 1.17 26.86 9.76
N GLY A 58 2.35 27.39 10.13
CA GLY A 58 2.46 28.68 10.81
C GLY A 58 1.96 28.64 12.26
N SER A 59 1.62 29.79 12.85
CA SER A 59 1.34 29.96 14.30
C SER A 59 0.15 29.17 14.89
N SER A 60 -0.54 28.36 14.09
CA SER A 60 -1.52 27.38 14.55
C SER A 60 -0.85 26.01 14.66
N ALA A 61 0.06 25.87 15.64
CA ALA A 61 0.75 24.62 15.87
C ALA A 61 -0.25 23.53 16.29
N LEU A 62 -0.21 22.38 15.62
CA LEU A 62 -0.79 21.16 16.13
C LEU A 62 -0.05 20.85 17.43
N ALA A 63 -0.75 20.94 18.55
CA ALA A 63 -0.19 20.54 19.82
C ALA A 63 0.21 19.07 19.70
N LEU A 64 1.52 18.77 19.81
CA LEU A 64 1.93 17.40 20.07
C LEU A 64 1.17 16.98 21.32
N SER A 65 0.37 15.91 21.20
CA SER A 65 -0.12 15.26 22.40
C SER A 65 1.11 14.90 23.25
N THR A 66 1.17 15.46 24.47
CA THR A 66 2.20 15.16 25.47
C THR A 66 1.96 13.81 26.12
N ASP A 67 0.78 13.23 25.92
CA ASP A 67 0.55 11.83 26.21
C ASP A 67 1.43 11.00 25.30
N LYS A 68 2.07 9.98 25.87
CA LYS A 68 2.81 8.97 25.12
C LYS A 68 1.82 8.22 24.23
N THR A 69 1.51 8.80 23.08
CA THR A 69 0.70 8.15 22.06
C THR A 69 1.47 6.91 21.64
N LYS A 70 0.85 5.76 21.86
CA LYS A 70 1.45 4.48 21.56
C LYS A 70 1.12 4.18 20.11
N ILE A 71 2.08 3.66 19.34
CA ILE A 71 1.73 3.03 18.06
C ILE A 71 0.71 1.93 18.39
N GLN A 72 -0.43 2.01 17.72
CA GLN A 72 -1.48 1.00 17.76
C GLN A 72 -1.43 0.12 16.52
N ILE A 73 -1.17 0.71 15.34
CA ILE A 73 -1.18 -0.03 14.08
C ILE A 73 0.05 0.33 13.25
N ILE A 74 0.68 -0.68 12.65
CA ILE A 74 1.61 -0.53 11.55
C ILE A 74 1.07 -1.34 10.39
N ALA A 75 0.85 -0.70 9.25
CA ALA A 75 0.50 -1.36 8.01
C ALA A 75 1.57 -1.07 6.96
N ILE A 76 1.99 -2.11 6.24
CA ILE A 76 2.99 -2.03 5.19
C ILE A 76 2.46 -2.73 3.95
N ASN A 77 2.50 -2.02 2.82
CA ASN A 77 2.09 -2.54 1.52
C ASN A 77 3.26 -2.44 0.53
N ILE A 78 3.48 -3.51 -0.22
CA ILE A 78 4.43 -3.53 -1.33
C ILE A 78 3.66 -3.90 -2.59
N THR A 79 3.68 -2.99 -3.56
CA THR A 79 2.91 -3.12 -4.81
C THR A 79 3.79 -2.80 -6.02
N SER A 80 3.43 -3.39 -7.16
CA SER A 80 3.97 -3.04 -8.47
C SER A 80 3.06 -3.61 -9.56
N ALA A 81 3.23 -3.18 -10.80
CA ALA A 81 2.38 -3.58 -11.92
C ALA A 81 2.47 -5.09 -12.25
N ASP A 82 3.59 -5.72 -11.91
CA ASP A 82 3.85 -7.15 -12.11
C ASP A 82 3.66 -8.00 -10.84
N ILE A 83 3.23 -7.38 -9.73
CA ILE A 83 2.85 -8.09 -8.50
C ILE A 83 1.33 -8.28 -8.54
N ALA A 84 0.89 -9.53 -8.71
CA ALA A 84 -0.53 -9.87 -8.90
C ALA A 84 -1.44 -9.47 -7.73
N ALA A 85 -0.91 -9.52 -6.50
CA ALA A 85 -1.62 -9.09 -5.29
C ALA A 85 -0.64 -8.37 -4.34
N PRO A 86 -1.04 -7.26 -3.71
CA PRO A 86 -0.19 -6.53 -2.77
C PRO A 86 0.40 -7.46 -1.69
N ILE A 87 1.71 -7.35 -1.45
CA ILE A 87 2.32 -7.98 -0.29
C ILE A 87 2.02 -7.07 0.90
N THR A 88 1.29 -7.58 1.88
CA THR A 88 0.79 -6.80 3.02
C THR A 88 1.34 -7.33 4.32
N PHE A 89 1.57 -6.42 5.27
CA PHE A 89 1.85 -6.74 6.66
C PHE A 89 1.10 -5.78 7.55
N THR A 90 0.52 -6.31 8.62
CA THR A 90 -0.13 -5.52 9.65
C THR A 90 0.32 -5.99 11.02
N TRP A 91 0.76 -5.05 11.85
CA TRP A 91 0.95 -5.24 13.27
C TRP A 91 -0.06 -4.39 14.03
N HIS A 92 -0.72 -5.01 14.99
CA HIS A 92 -1.61 -4.34 15.94
C HIS A 92 -1.02 -4.51 17.32
N ARG A 93 -0.97 -3.41 18.08
CA ARG A 93 -0.68 -3.47 19.50
C ARG A 93 -1.84 -4.22 20.17
N LYS A 94 -1.52 -5.15 21.06
CA LYS A 94 -2.54 -5.76 21.92
C LYS A 94 -2.90 -4.80 23.04
N ASP A 95 -4.20 -4.63 23.28
CA ASP A 95 -4.72 -3.92 24.45
C ASP A 95 -4.11 -4.53 25.72
N ASP A 96 -3.70 -3.66 26.65
CA ASP A 96 -3.01 -4.00 27.91
C ASP A 96 -1.62 -4.64 27.80
N SER A 97 -1.06 -4.76 26.59
CA SER A 97 0.32 -5.22 26.43
C SER A 97 1.33 -4.08 26.60
N ASN A 98 2.49 -4.38 27.17
CA ASN A 98 3.71 -3.57 27.05
C ASN A 98 4.49 -3.91 25.77
N GLU A 99 3.82 -4.51 24.78
CA GLU A 99 4.43 -4.86 23.51
C GLU A 99 4.93 -3.58 22.83
N LEU A 100 6.20 -3.63 22.42
CA LEU A 100 6.83 -2.57 21.66
C LEU A 100 6.60 -2.83 20.18
N ALA A 101 6.38 -1.75 19.44
CA ALA A 101 6.30 -1.81 17.98
C ALA A 101 7.58 -2.44 17.41
N PRO A 102 7.46 -3.36 16.43
CA PRO A 102 8.63 -3.89 15.73
C PRO A 102 9.39 -2.74 15.05
N THR A 103 10.72 -2.81 15.10
CA THR A 103 11.62 -1.78 14.53
C THR A 103 12.24 -2.22 13.21
N THR A 104 12.08 -3.48 12.83
CA THR A 104 12.61 -4.05 11.59
C THR A 104 11.56 -4.94 10.93
N PHE A 105 11.50 -4.89 9.60
CA PHE A 105 10.56 -5.66 8.80
C PHE A 105 11.27 -6.23 7.59
N ASP A 106 11.04 -7.51 7.33
CA ASP A 106 11.71 -8.25 6.28
C ASP A 106 10.67 -8.92 5.39
N PHE A 107 10.75 -8.64 4.09
CA PHE A 107 9.79 -9.12 3.11
C PHE A 107 10.49 -9.89 2.01
N VAL A 108 9.87 -10.99 1.56
CA VAL A 108 10.25 -11.67 0.33
C VAL A 108 9.42 -11.06 -0.80
N VAL A 109 10.09 -10.43 -1.75
CA VAL A 109 9.48 -9.69 -2.86
C VAL A 109 10.13 -10.10 -4.17
N PRO A 110 9.36 -10.34 -5.25
CA PRO A 110 9.93 -10.58 -6.56
C PRO A 110 10.82 -9.42 -7.00
N ARG A 111 12.02 -9.72 -7.52
CA ARG A 111 12.90 -8.70 -8.12
C ARG A 111 12.17 -7.92 -9.21
N GLY A 112 12.63 -6.70 -9.46
CA GLY A 112 12.07 -5.85 -10.51
C GLY A 112 12.12 -4.38 -10.13
N SER A 113 11.69 -3.54 -11.06
CA SER A 113 11.68 -2.10 -10.88
C SER A 113 10.36 -1.61 -10.28
N ALA A 114 10.35 -0.37 -9.84
CA ALA A 114 9.15 0.35 -9.42
C ALA A 114 8.31 -0.41 -8.37
N ARG A 115 8.98 -0.94 -7.34
CA ARG A 115 8.34 -1.56 -6.18
C ARG A 115 7.96 -0.45 -5.21
N MET A 116 6.68 -0.08 -5.18
CA MET A 116 6.18 0.94 -4.27
C MET A 116 5.99 0.31 -2.90
N VAL A 117 6.76 0.77 -1.93
CA VAL A 117 6.65 0.41 -0.52
C VAL A 117 5.92 1.55 0.18
N GLN A 118 4.78 1.25 0.78
CA GLN A 118 3.96 2.17 1.55
C GLN A 118 3.94 1.74 3.01
N VAL A 119 4.04 2.69 3.93
CA VAL A 119 3.99 2.47 5.37
C VAL A 119 2.99 3.44 5.98
N LEU A 120 2.07 2.90 6.78
CA LEU A 120 1.17 3.67 7.63
C LEU A 120 1.43 3.27 9.09
N ALA A 121 1.72 4.26 9.93
CA ALA A 121 1.77 4.11 11.38
C ALA A 121 0.63 4.93 11.99
N VAL A 122 -0.18 4.28 12.83
CA VAL A 122 -1.30 4.90 13.54
C VAL A 122 -0.95 4.96 15.02
N TYR A 123 -0.92 6.18 15.56
CA TYR A 123 -0.64 6.44 16.96
C TYR A 123 -1.94 6.75 17.68
N GLY A 124 -2.27 5.95 18.69
CA GLY A 124 -3.44 6.15 19.54
C GLY A 124 -3.07 6.77 20.89
N GLY A 125 -3.86 7.75 21.32
CA GLY A 125 -3.81 8.33 22.66
C GLY A 125 -5.17 8.79 23.15
N ASN A 126 -5.23 9.30 24.39
CA ASN A 126 -6.49 9.61 25.08
C ASN A 126 -7.35 10.69 24.40
N HIS A 127 -6.77 11.51 23.50
CA HIS A 127 -7.44 12.69 22.95
C HIS A 127 -7.25 12.91 21.45
N ALA A 128 -6.31 12.20 20.81
CA ALA A 128 -6.08 12.33 19.39
C ALA A 128 -5.41 11.08 18.82
N THR A 129 -5.75 10.76 17.57
CA THR A 129 -4.99 9.83 16.74
C THR A 129 -4.38 10.48 15.56
N GLU A 130 -3.15 10.08 15.34
CA GLU A 130 -2.28 10.59 14.33
C GLU A 130 -1.98 9.47 13.35
N PHE A 131 -2.22 9.78 12.08
CA PHE A 131 -1.90 8.91 10.97
C PHE A 131 -0.60 9.44 10.39
N LEU A 132 0.43 8.59 10.37
CA LEU A 132 1.72 8.91 9.77
C LEU A 132 1.92 8.00 8.58
N TYR A 133 2.12 8.59 7.41
CA TYR A 133 2.25 7.87 6.15
C TYR A 133 3.57 8.22 5.48
N GLY A 134 4.20 7.23 4.87
CA GLY A 134 5.35 7.41 4.00
C GLY A 134 5.36 6.37 2.90
N ASP A 135 5.94 6.74 1.77
CA ASP A 135 6.16 5.81 0.67
C ASP A 135 7.51 6.05 0.00
N ASN A 136 8.03 5.01 -0.63
CA ASN A 136 9.17 5.09 -1.52
C ASN A 136 9.05 4.04 -2.61
N THR A 137 9.50 4.38 -3.81
CA THR A 137 9.56 3.47 -4.95
C THR A 137 10.98 2.98 -5.11
N VAL A 138 11.18 1.67 -5.02
CA VAL A 138 12.50 1.05 -5.02
C VAL A 138 12.66 0.10 -6.19
N ASP A 139 13.84 0.11 -6.81
CA ASP A 139 14.25 -0.90 -7.78
C ASP A 139 15.04 -2.01 -7.08
N ILE A 140 14.59 -3.25 -7.22
CA ILE A 140 15.20 -4.44 -6.60
C ILE A 140 15.96 -5.22 -7.65
N ALA A 141 17.21 -4.80 -7.90
CA ALA A 141 18.12 -5.49 -8.80
C ALA A 141 18.96 -6.58 -8.09
N SER A 142 19.17 -6.45 -6.78
CA SER A 142 20.00 -7.33 -5.95
C SER A 142 19.16 -8.28 -5.09
N ALA A 143 19.81 -9.30 -4.52
CA ALA A 143 19.18 -10.26 -3.61
C ALA A 143 18.64 -9.63 -2.31
N VAL A 144 19.21 -8.50 -1.90
CA VAL A 144 18.77 -7.69 -0.76
C VAL A 144 18.69 -6.24 -1.19
N ALA A 145 17.60 -5.57 -0.84
CA ALA A 145 17.40 -4.14 -1.00
C ALA A 145 16.89 -3.54 0.32
N ASN A 146 17.25 -2.29 0.59
CA ASN A 146 16.68 -1.51 1.68
C ASN A 146 15.73 -0.49 1.08
N ALA A 147 14.60 -0.23 1.75
CA ALA A 147 13.75 0.90 1.41
C ALA A 147 13.72 1.89 2.56
N ASP A 148 14.29 3.06 2.34
CA ASP A 148 14.26 4.16 3.29
C ASP A 148 12.91 4.89 3.13
N ILE A 149 12.09 4.84 4.19
CA ILE A 149 10.77 5.46 4.21
C ILE A 149 10.76 6.61 5.21
N THR A 150 10.54 7.82 4.72
CA THR A 150 10.32 9.00 5.57
C THR A 150 8.83 9.17 5.82
N LEU A 151 8.42 9.15 7.09
CA LEU A 151 7.03 9.38 7.47
C LEU A 151 6.69 10.87 7.50
N ALA A 152 5.48 11.19 7.08
CA ALA A 152 4.88 12.51 7.20
C ALA A 152 3.52 12.40 7.90
N LEU A 153 3.12 13.46 8.60
CA LEU A 153 1.80 13.52 9.24
C LEU A 153 0.73 13.61 8.14
N ALA A 154 -0.08 12.57 8.06
CA ALA A 154 -1.16 12.42 7.08
C ALA A 154 -2.45 13.09 7.57
N ASN A 155 -2.84 12.80 8.81
CA ASN A 155 -4.07 13.30 9.41
C ASN A 155 -3.98 13.24 10.93
N THR A 156 -4.79 14.06 11.59
CA THR A 156 -5.01 14.05 13.04
C THR A 156 -6.51 14.09 13.31
N THR A 157 -6.99 13.25 14.19
CA THR A 157 -8.43 13.10 14.50
C THR A 157 -8.63 13.13 16.01
N SER A 158 -9.69 13.78 16.50
CA SER A 158 -9.89 14.04 17.93
C SER A 158 -10.67 12.95 18.69
N ASN A 159 -11.17 11.90 18.02
CA ASN A 159 -11.86 10.76 18.60
C ASN A 159 -11.70 9.57 17.66
N VAL A 160 -11.22 8.42 18.14
CA VAL A 160 -10.36 7.60 17.26
C VAL A 160 -10.93 6.22 16.97
N GLU A 161 -11.34 5.48 17.98
CA GLU A 161 -11.56 4.03 17.82
C GLU A 161 -12.98 3.74 18.27
N GLY A 162 -13.74 3.14 17.36
CA GLY A 162 -15.07 2.64 17.67
C GLY A 162 -15.16 1.17 17.31
N GLU A 163 -16.13 0.48 17.90
CA GLU A 163 -16.53 -0.85 17.46
C GLU A 163 -17.86 -0.72 16.72
N VAL A 164 -17.92 -1.24 15.50
CA VAL A 164 -19.14 -1.34 14.72
C VAL A 164 -19.52 -2.81 14.70
N VAL A 165 -20.59 -3.12 15.43
CA VAL A 165 -21.25 -4.42 15.37
C VAL A 165 -22.53 -4.24 14.56
N GLY A 166 -22.69 -5.06 13.52
CA GLY A 166 -23.84 -4.89 12.65
C GLY A 166 -24.03 -6.02 11.66
N ARG A 167 -25.11 -5.89 10.88
CA ARG A 167 -25.42 -6.79 9.79
C ARG A 167 -25.56 -6.01 8.48
N PHE A 168 -24.71 -6.33 7.51
CA PHE A 168 -24.83 -5.85 6.14
C PHE A 168 -25.64 -6.83 5.31
N LEU A 169 -26.65 -6.33 4.59
CA LEU A 169 -27.48 -7.10 3.69
C LEU A 169 -27.36 -6.54 2.28
N ASN A 170 -27.20 -7.44 1.32
CA ASN A 170 -27.34 -7.15 -0.10
C ASN A 170 -28.80 -6.80 -0.43
N ALA A 171 -29.02 -6.28 -1.64
CA ALA A 171 -30.36 -5.91 -2.12
C ALA A 171 -31.36 -7.09 -2.15
N ASP A 172 -30.87 -8.33 -2.23
CA ASP A 172 -31.68 -9.55 -2.18
C ASP A 172 -31.97 -10.05 -0.76
N GLY A 173 -31.52 -9.31 0.26
CA GLY A 173 -31.68 -9.68 1.68
C GLY A 173 -30.69 -10.75 2.17
N SER A 174 -29.79 -11.23 1.31
CA SER A 174 -28.68 -12.10 1.72
C SER A 174 -27.54 -11.28 2.35
N GLY A 175 -26.78 -11.89 3.26
CA GLY A 175 -25.58 -11.27 3.80
C GLY A 175 -24.32 -11.91 3.22
N PRO A 176 -23.32 -11.14 2.79
CA PRO A 176 -22.08 -11.70 2.27
C PRO A 176 -21.32 -12.45 3.36
N THR A 177 -20.50 -13.41 2.94
CA THR A 177 -19.55 -14.10 3.80
C THR A 177 -18.17 -13.99 3.17
N GLY A 178 -17.17 -13.59 3.95
CA GLY A 178 -15.81 -13.43 3.46
C GLY A 178 -15.00 -12.45 4.30
N LYS A 179 -13.89 -12.01 3.72
CA LYS A 179 -13.07 -10.95 4.30
C LYS A 179 -13.50 -9.61 3.74
N PHE A 180 -13.55 -8.59 4.58
CA PHE A 180 -13.61 -7.21 4.14
C PHE A 180 -12.28 -6.54 4.50
N GLU A 181 -11.87 -5.58 3.67
CA GLU A 181 -10.56 -4.95 3.74
C GLU A 181 -10.72 -3.51 4.25
N TYR A 182 -9.82 -3.11 5.15
CA TYR A 182 -9.68 -1.74 5.58
C TYR A 182 -8.65 -1.07 4.71
N HIS A 183 -9.02 0.03 4.10
CA HIS A 183 -8.18 0.75 3.17
C HIS A 183 -7.82 2.11 3.74
N PHE A 184 -6.54 2.44 3.72
CA PHE A 184 -6.09 3.81 3.83
C PHE A 184 -6.00 4.40 2.43
N ASP A 185 -6.65 5.54 2.23
CA ASP A 185 -6.71 6.24 0.97
C ASP A 185 -5.86 7.52 1.02
N PRO A 186 -4.58 7.43 0.62
CA PRO A 186 -3.72 8.59 0.50
C PRO A 186 -4.00 9.42 -0.77
N ASP A 187 -4.99 9.09 -1.61
CA ASP A 187 -5.29 9.87 -2.81
C ASP A 187 -5.76 11.30 -2.48
N GLN A 188 -6.27 11.50 -1.25
CA GLN A 188 -6.56 12.82 -0.68
C GLN A 188 -5.32 13.60 -0.25
N MET A 189 -4.11 13.04 -0.41
CA MET A 189 -2.83 13.70 -0.11
C MET A 189 -2.17 14.28 -1.37
N PRO A 190 -1.30 15.30 -1.21
CA PRO A 190 -0.50 15.80 -2.32
C PRO A 190 0.33 14.68 -2.96
N GLY A 191 0.06 14.37 -4.23
CA GLY A 191 0.79 13.36 -4.99
C GLY A 191 0.04 12.05 -5.27
N GLY A 192 -1.24 11.93 -4.89
CA GLY A 192 -2.19 10.92 -5.38
C GLY A 192 -1.63 9.50 -5.40
N LYS A 193 -1.66 8.82 -4.25
CA LYS A 193 -1.06 7.49 -4.11
C LYS A 193 -2.14 6.40 -4.09
N PRO A 194 -1.86 5.20 -4.62
CA PRO A 194 -2.79 4.09 -4.54
C PRO A 194 -3.20 3.80 -3.09
N SER A 195 -4.46 3.41 -2.92
CA SER A 195 -4.97 2.94 -1.65
C SER A 195 -4.17 1.74 -1.14
N MET A 196 -3.88 1.73 0.16
CA MET A 196 -3.20 0.64 0.84
C MET A 196 -4.12 -0.08 1.81
N ILE A 197 -3.92 -1.38 1.95
CA ILE A 197 -4.65 -2.22 2.90
C ILE A 197 -4.02 -2.02 4.28
N VAL A 198 -4.84 -1.64 5.26
CA VAL A 198 -4.42 -1.46 6.65
C VAL A 198 -4.56 -2.76 7.42
N THR A 199 -5.71 -3.42 7.30
CA THR A 199 -5.99 -4.70 7.92
C THR A 199 -7.19 -5.36 7.24
N HIS A 200 -7.58 -6.53 7.74
CA HIS A 200 -8.77 -7.24 7.32
C HIS A 200 -9.66 -7.53 8.53
N GLY A 201 -10.96 -7.63 8.30
CA GLY A 201 -11.89 -8.28 9.22
C GLY A 201 -12.72 -9.33 8.50
N GLU A 202 -13.56 -10.03 9.26
CA GLU A 202 -14.42 -11.09 8.74
C GLU A 202 -15.90 -10.70 8.84
N ILE A 203 -16.65 -11.09 7.82
CA ILE A 203 -18.11 -10.97 7.78
C ILE A 203 -18.70 -12.35 7.50
N PHE A 204 -19.73 -12.73 8.26
CA PHE A 204 -20.39 -14.02 8.15
C PHE A 204 -21.90 -13.86 8.02
N ALA A 205 -22.47 -14.27 6.89
CA ALA A 205 -23.88 -14.11 6.57
C ALA A 205 -24.40 -12.66 6.82
N GLY A 206 -23.53 -11.68 6.52
CA GLY A 206 -23.77 -10.26 6.75
C GLY A 206 -23.35 -9.74 8.12
N TRP A 207 -23.18 -10.60 9.12
CA TRP A 207 -22.80 -10.19 10.46
C TRP A 207 -21.31 -9.90 10.56
N MET A 208 -20.96 -8.78 11.18
CA MET A 208 -19.58 -8.38 11.40
C MET A 208 -19.42 -7.78 12.79
N ASN A 209 -18.19 -7.86 13.28
CA ASN A 209 -17.71 -7.03 14.37
C ASN A 209 -16.38 -6.43 13.92
N THR A 210 -16.33 -5.11 13.79
CA THR A 210 -15.17 -4.39 13.27
C THR A 210 -14.79 -3.24 14.15
N PHE A 211 -13.49 -3.01 14.34
CA PHE A 211 -13.07 -1.70 14.78
C PHE A 211 -13.25 -0.70 13.63
N THR A 212 -13.45 0.58 13.93
CA THR A 212 -13.47 1.68 12.97
C THR A 212 -12.50 2.75 13.43
N LEU A 213 -11.77 3.30 12.46
CA LEU A 213 -10.95 4.48 12.66
C LEU A 213 -11.70 5.66 12.08
N ASN A 214 -12.00 6.66 12.91
CA ASN A 214 -12.73 7.85 12.46
C ASN A 214 -11.81 8.77 11.66
N SER A 215 -11.61 8.46 10.39
CA SER A 215 -10.79 9.26 9.47
C SER A 215 -11.39 9.18 8.07
N LYS A 216 -11.50 10.34 7.41
CA LYS A 216 -11.86 10.43 5.98
C LYS A 216 -10.89 9.69 5.05
N LEU A 217 -9.72 9.33 5.57
CA LEU A 217 -8.70 8.57 4.85
C LEU A 217 -8.88 7.06 5.01
N ILE A 218 -9.88 6.59 5.75
CA ILE A 218 -10.16 5.16 5.93
C ILE A 218 -11.44 4.81 5.18
N GLN A 219 -11.38 3.78 4.34
CA GLN A 219 -12.48 3.25 3.55
C GLN A 219 -12.61 1.75 3.78
N TYR A 220 -13.81 1.21 3.60
CA TYR A 220 -14.10 -0.21 3.81
C TYR A 220 -14.45 -0.87 2.49
N LYS A 221 -13.67 -1.87 2.08
CA LYS A 221 -13.96 -2.66 0.90
C LYS A 221 -14.59 -3.99 1.28
N TRP A 222 -15.84 -4.18 0.87
CA TRP A 222 -16.63 -5.37 1.16
C TRP A 222 -16.21 -6.57 0.31
N PRO A 223 -16.63 -7.80 0.69
CA PRO A 223 -16.36 -9.01 -0.10
C PRO A 223 -16.87 -8.94 -1.54
N ASP A 224 -17.88 -8.11 -1.83
CA ASP A 224 -18.41 -7.88 -3.18
C ASP A 224 -17.57 -6.88 -4.00
N GLY A 225 -16.47 -6.38 -3.43
CA GLY A 225 -15.53 -5.44 -4.05
C GLY A 225 -15.95 -3.98 -3.97
N LYS A 226 -17.09 -3.64 -3.35
CA LYS A 226 -17.54 -2.25 -3.22
C LYS A 226 -16.89 -1.56 -2.03
N PHE A 227 -16.59 -0.28 -2.20
CA PHE A 227 -16.14 0.60 -1.12
C PHE A 227 -17.32 1.29 -0.44
N VAL A 228 -17.23 1.47 0.87
CA VAL A 228 -18.14 2.25 1.73
C VAL A 228 -17.34 3.16 2.64
#